data_AF-A0A2Z6NYS8-F1
#
_entry.id   AF-A0A2Z6NYS8-F1
#
_cell.length_a   1.000
_cell.length_b   1.000
_cell.length_c   1.000
_cell.angle_alpha   90.00
_cell.angle_beta   90.00
_cell.angle_gamma   90.00
#
_symmetry.space_group_name_H-M   'P 1'
#
loop_
_entity.id
_entity.type
_entity.pdbx_description
1 polymer ?
#
loop_
_entity_poly.entity_id
_entity_poly.type
_entity_poly.pdbx_seq_one_letter_code
_entity_poly.pdbx_strand_id
1 'polypeptide(L)' 'MTTLRADGLAQMSRLKLLRLFGLNFSGSLNFLSSELEYLNWNKYPFTCLPSRFESDKLVELILRGSSIRKLWEGTKVLQT' A
#
# COMPACT_ATOMS: atom_id res chain seq x y z
N MET A 1 -14.11 10.30 -14.39
CA MET A 1 -12.91 9.61 -13.88
C MET A 1 -13.40 8.45 -13.02
N THR A 2 -13.05 7.21 -13.34
CA THR A 2 -13.57 6.03 -12.64
C THR A 2 -12.83 5.86 -11.30
N THR A 3 -13.58 5.70 -10.22
CA THR A 3 -13.02 5.39 -8.90
C THR A 3 -13.06 3.88 -8.68
N LEU A 4 -11.91 3.30 -8.32
CA LEU A 4 -11.77 1.87 -8.03
C LEU A 4 -11.85 1.59 -6.53
N ARG A 5 -12.39 0.44 -6.15
CA ARG A 5 -12.35 -0.02 -4.76
C ARG A 5 -11.02 -0.67 -4.45
N ALA A 6 -10.33 -0.20 -3.41
CA ALA A 6 -9.05 -0.75 -2.97
C ALA A 6 -9.19 -2.14 -2.35
N ASP A 7 -10.38 -2.51 -1.86
CA ASP A 7 -10.63 -3.77 -1.16
C ASP A 7 -10.32 -5.00 -2.03
N GLY A 8 -10.39 -4.88 -3.35
CA GLY A 8 -10.06 -5.95 -4.30
C GLY A 8 -8.57 -6.37 -4.26
N LEU A 9 -7.67 -5.48 -3.85
CA LEU A 9 -6.25 -5.79 -3.68
C LEU A 9 -6.01 -6.82 -2.57
N ALA A 10 -6.96 -6.96 -1.63
CA ALA A 10 -6.87 -7.94 -0.55
C ALA A 10 -6.81 -9.40 -1.05
N GLN A 11 -7.33 -9.66 -2.26
CA GLN A 11 -7.33 -10.99 -2.86
C GLN A 11 -6.01 -11.33 -3.58
N MET A 12 -5.13 -10.35 -3.78
CA MET A 12 -3.88 -10.52 -4.52
C MET A 12 -2.74 -10.95 -3.59
N SER A 13 -2.86 -12.12 -2.96
CA SER A 13 -1.99 -12.57 -1.86
C SER A 13 -0.53 -12.83 -2.23
N ARG A 14 -0.22 -13.07 -3.51
CA ARG A 14 1.14 -13.34 -4.02
C ARG A 14 1.72 -12.19 -4.86
N LEU A 15 1.13 -11.00 -4.74
CA LEU A 15 1.51 -9.85 -5.56
C LEU A 15 2.88 -9.32 -5.16
N LYS A 16 3.83 -9.31 -6.10
CA LYS A 16 5.19 -8.80 -5.89
C LYS A 16 5.39 -7.35 -6.32
N LEU A 17 4.62 -6.89 -7.30
CA LEU A 17 4.76 -5.56 -7.89
C LEU A 17 3.38 -4.93 -8.04
N LEU A 18 3.22 -3.73 -7.45
CA LEU A 18 2.03 -2.92 -7.58
C LEU A 18 2.41 -1.52 -8.07
N ARG A 19 1.91 -1.15 -9.25
CA ARG A 19 2.12 0.19 -9.84
C ARG A 19 0.78 0.79 -10.26
N LEU A 20 0.38 1.86 -9.58
CA LEU A 20 -0.90 2.53 -9.76
C LEU A 20 -0.69 4.03 -10.01
N PHE A 21 -1.10 4.48 -11.20
CA PHE A 21 -0.90 5.86 -11.67
C PHE A 21 -2.21 6.42 -12.24
N GLY A 22 -2.52 7.66 -11.89
CA GLY A 22 -3.66 8.39 -12.47
C GLY A 22 -5.04 7.83 -12.11
N LEU A 23 -5.12 6.88 -11.17
CA LEU A 23 -6.35 6.25 -10.71
C LEU A 23 -6.81 6.84 -9.39
N ASN A 24 -8.12 7.01 -9.24
CA ASN A 24 -8.74 7.36 -7.96
C ASN A 24 -9.19 6.09 -7.26
N PHE A 25 -8.98 6.02 -5.94
CA PHE A 25 -9.37 4.88 -5.12
C PHE A 25 -10.30 5.32 -3.98
N SER A 26 -11.24 4.45 -3.63
CA SER A 26 -12.11 4.56 -2.47
C SER A 26 -12.22 3.20 -1.75
N GLY A 27 -13.00 3.15 -0.67
CA GLY A 27 -13.15 1.95 0.14
C GLY A 27 -12.07 1.86 1.22
N SER A 28 -11.72 0.65 1.62
CA SER A 28 -10.70 0.39 2.63
C SER A 28 -9.52 -0.38 2.04
N LEU A 29 -8.35 -0.23 2.66
CA LEU A 29 -7.19 -1.05 2.34
C LEU A 29 -6.70 -1.68 3.64
N ASN A 30 -7.19 -2.89 3.92
CA ASN A 30 -6.88 -3.62 5.14
C ASN A 30 -5.74 -4.63 4.95
N PHE A 31 -5.36 -4.90 3.70
CA PHE A 31 -4.35 -5.88 3.35
C PHE A 31 -3.56 -5.44 2.11
N LEU A 32 -2.25 -5.68 2.16
CA LEU A 32 -1.34 -5.73 1.02
C LEU A 32 -0.55 -7.04 1.17
N SER A 33 -0.19 -7.66 0.04
CA SER A 33 0.58 -8.90 0.04
C SER A 33 1.89 -8.75 0.80
N SER A 34 2.22 -9.71 1.66
CA SER A 34 3.54 -9.81 2.32
C SER A 34 4.67 -10.18 1.33
N GLU A 35 4.31 -10.60 0.11
CA GLU A 35 5.27 -10.85 -0.98
C GLU A 35 5.59 -9.58 -1.77
N LEU A 36 5.03 -8.43 -1.41
CA LEU A 36 5.19 -7.19 -2.16
C LEU A 36 6.62 -6.66 -2.03
N GLU A 37 7.33 -6.62 -3.15
CA GLU A 37 8.71 -6.13 -3.27
C GLU A 37 8.73 -4.68 -3.76
N TYR A 38 7.77 -4.27 -4.60
CA TYR A 38 7.72 -2.92 -5.18
C TYR A 38 6.31 -2.32 -5.08
N LEU A 39 6.21 -1.18 -4.39
CA LEU A 39 4.96 -0.43 -4.25
C LEU A 39 5.11 0.99 -4.79
N ASN A 40 4.53 1.26 -5.96
CA ASN A 40 4.39 2.61 -6.49
C ASN A 40 2.90 2.96 -6.62
N TRP A 41 2.42 3.83 -5.74
CA TRP A 41 1.02 4.22 -5.73
C TRP A 41 0.90 5.74 -5.64
N ASN A 42 0.79 6.37 -6.81
CA ASN A 42 0.60 7.81 -6.90
C ASN A 42 -0.77 8.21 -6.35
N LYS A 43 -0.80 9.30 -5.57
CA LYS A 43 -2.01 9.79 -4.90
C LYS A 43 -2.68 8.73 -4.01
N TYR A 44 -1.87 7.89 -3.35
CA TYR A 44 -2.37 6.93 -2.35
C TYR A 44 -3.28 7.64 -1.33
N PRO A 45 -4.57 7.24 -1.21
CA PRO A 45 -5.59 8.08 -0.57
C PRO A 45 -5.64 7.93 0.94
N PHE A 46 -4.98 6.93 1.52
CA PHE A 46 -5.07 6.61 2.95
C PHE A 46 -3.97 7.29 3.76
N THR A 47 -4.23 7.48 5.06
CA THR A 47 -3.33 8.19 5.98
C THR A 47 -2.19 7.35 6.52
N CYS A 48 -2.29 6.01 6.40
CA CYS A 48 -1.25 5.04 6.76
C CYS A 48 -1.29 3.81 5.83
N LEU A 49 -0.22 3.01 5.84
CA LEU A 49 -0.24 1.68 5.25
C LEU A 49 -1.06 0.72 6.14
N PRO A 50 -1.58 -0.39 5.57
CA PRO A 50 -2.35 -1.35 6.36
C PRO A 50 -1.55 -1.88 7.54
N SER A 51 -2.15 -1.95 8.73
CA SER A 51 -1.46 -2.38 9.95
C SER A 51 -0.92 -3.81 9.89
N ARG A 52 -1.57 -4.68 9.10
CA ARG A 52 -1.15 -6.06 8.84
C ARG A 52 -0.17 -6.21 7.68
N PHE A 53 0.26 -5.12 7.05
CA PHE A 53 1.20 -5.22 5.95
C PHE A 53 2.60 -5.56 6.49
N GLU A 54 3.03 -6.79 6.26
CA GLU A 54 4.39 -7.28 6.51
C GLU A 54 5.29 -6.79 5.36
N SER A 55 6.22 -5.89 5.70
CA SER A 55 7.00 -5.13 4.73
C SER A 55 8.43 -5.66 4.59
N ASP A 56 8.70 -6.86 5.09
CA ASP A 56 10.06 -7.41 5.21
C ASP A 56 10.70 -7.69 3.84
N LYS A 57 9.87 -7.93 2.83
CA LYS A 57 10.30 -8.12 1.43
C LYS A 57 10.27 -6.84 0.60
N LEU A 58 9.80 -5.73 1.16
CA LEU A 58 9.63 -4.48 0.43
C LEU A 58 11.00 -3.87 0.12
N VAL A 59 11.31 -3.75 -1.17
CA VAL A 59 12.54 -3.16 -1.68
C VAL A 59 12.33 -1.67 -1.97
N GLU A 60 11.19 -1.30 -2.56
CA GLU A 60 10.92 0.09 -2.96
C GLU A 60 9.51 0.55 -2.61
N LEU A 61 9.41 1.74 -2.00
CA LEU A 61 8.17 2.40 -1.65
C LEU A 61 8.10 3.81 -2.24
N ILE A 62 7.17 4.02 -3.17
CA ILE A 62 6.92 5.31 -3.83
C ILE A 62 5.45 5.70 -3.64
N LEU A 63 5.21 6.70 -2.80
CA LEU A 63 3.86 7.21 -2.47
C LEU A 63 3.73 8.71 -2.82
N ARG A 64 4.17 9.10 -4.02
CA ARG A 64 4.18 10.51 -4.46
C ARG A 64 2.77 11.11 -4.44
N GLY A 65 2.64 12.29 -3.82
CA GLY A 65 1.37 13.02 -3.72
C GLY A 65 0.29 12.29 -2.91
N SER A 66 0.68 11.37 -2.03
CA SER A 66 -0.23 10.63 -1.16
C SER A 66 -0.77 11.47 0.00
N SER A 67 -1.84 10.98 0.61
CA SER A 67 -2.42 11.52 1.85
C SER A 67 -1.77 10.95 3.11
N ILE A 68 -0.62 10.27 3.00
CA ILE A 68 0.01 9.59 4.12
C ILE A 68 0.47 10.59 5.19
N ARG A 69 0.18 10.30 6.45
CA ARG A 69 0.59 11.10 7.62
C ARG A 69 1.54 10.33 8.51
N LYS A 70 1.38 9.01 8.58
CA LYS A 70 2.26 8.07 9.26
C LYS A 70 2.46 6.85 8.37
N LEU A 71 3.64 6.25 8.38
CA LEU A 71 3.89 5.07 7.55
C LEU A 71 3.07 3.87 8.04
N TRP A 72 3.05 3.63 9.34
CA TRP A 72 2.33 2.57 10.02
C TRP A 72 1.52 3.17 11.18
N GLU A 73 0.49 2.45 11.66
CA GLU A 73 0.01 2.72 13.00
C GLU A 73 0.83 1.95 14.04
N GLY A 74 1.36 2.70 15.01
CA GLY A 74 2.35 2.22 15.97
C GLY A 74 3.79 2.26 15.43
N THR A 75 4.69 1.63 16.17
CA THR A 75 6.12 1.57 15.86
C THR A 75 6.47 0.22 15.25
N LYS A 76 7.05 0.21 14.05
CA LYS A 76 7.71 -0.99 13.52
C LYS A 76 9.18 -0.96 13.89
N VAL A 77 9.67 -2.06 14.45
CA VAL A 77 11.10 -2.28 14.69
C VAL A 77 11.70 -2.82 13.41
N LEU A 78 12.75 -2.18 12.90
CA LEU A 78 13.53 -2.72 11.81
C LEU A 78 14.34 -3.90 12.36
N GLN A 79 14.11 -5.10 11.83
CA GLN A 79 14.98 -6.23 12.10
C GLN A 79 16.19 -6.11 11.16
N THR A 80 17.31 -5.70 11.72
CA THR A 80 18.64 -5.67 11.07
C THR A 80 19.40 -6.96 11.31
#